data_AF-A0A963WLF1-F1
#
_entry.id   AF-A0A963WLF1-F1
#
_cell.length_a   1.000
_cell.length_b   1.000
_cell.length_c   1.000
_cell.angle_alpha   90.00
_cell.angle_beta   90.00
_cell.angle_gamma   90.00
#
_symmetry.space_group_name_H-M   'P 1'
#
loop_
_entity.id
_entity.type
_entity.pdbx_description
1 polymer ?
#
loop_
_entity_poly.entity_id
_entity_poly.type
_entity_poly.pdbx_seq_one_letter_code
_entity_poly.pdbx_strand_id
1 'polypeptide(L)'
;QCGYCRRLTGELGKAGVLVEERPISILGSQSRRLAETVICSNNPAAALHQAYEGALDPGGASCAETRGLDANEAFARANGFAGTPVIVRASDGAVLHGYRDAATLREFARIAKELRK
;
A
#
# COMPACT_ATOMS: atom_id res chain seq x y z
N GLN A 1 1.17 -0.93 10.89
CA GLN A 1 2.39 -1.25 11.67
C GLN A 1 3.70 -0.86 10.98
N CYS A 2 3.78 -0.84 9.65
CA CYS A 2 4.99 -0.42 8.93
C CYS A 2 5.29 1.10 9.09
N GLY A 3 6.36 1.46 9.80
CA GLY A 3 6.75 2.87 10.00
C GLY A 3 7.13 3.60 8.71
N TYR A 4 7.82 2.92 7.78
CA TYR A 4 8.16 3.50 6.48
C TYR A 4 6.95 3.72 5.58
N CYS A 5 5.92 2.89 5.68
CA CYS A 5 4.67 3.03 4.94
C CYS A 5 3.92 4.28 5.40
N ARG A 6 3.79 4.47 6.72
CA ARG A 6 3.23 5.70 7.30
C ARG A 6 3.98 6.95 6.82
N ARG A 7 5.32 6.90 6.81
CA ARG A 7 6.13 8.03 6.32
C ARG A 7 5.92 8.28 4.82
N LEU A 8 5.79 7.21 4.03
CA LEU A 8 5.58 7.29 2.59
C LEU A 8 4.26 7.98 2.22
N THR A 9 3.18 7.75 2.98
CA THR A 9 1.86 8.38 2.74
C THR A 9 1.96 9.90 2.62
N GLY A 10 2.75 10.55 3.49
CA GLY A 10 2.98 12.01 3.39
C GLY A 10 3.76 12.43 2.14
N GLU A 11 4.71 11.60 1.69
CA GLU A 11 5.49 11.89 0.47
C GLU A 11 4.67 11.68 -0.81
N LEU A 12 3.75 10.72 -0.81
CA LEU A 12 2.83 10.48 -1.94
C LEU A 12 1.93 11.69 -2.19
N GLY A 13 1.39 12.29 -1.12
CA GLY A 13 0.61 13.53 -1.21
C GLY A 13 1.42 14.70 -1.79
N LYS A 14 2.67 14.88 -1.33
CA LYS A 14 3.58 15.91 -1.85
C LYS A 14 3.99 15.66 -3.31
N ALA A 15 4.15 14.39 -3.70
CA ALA A 15 4.52 14.00 -5.05
C ALA A 15 3.44 14.40 -6.07
N GLY A 16 2.17 14.46 -5.64
CA GLY A 16 1.04 14.82 -6.52
C GLY A 16 0.73 13.75 -7.55
N VAL A 17 0.90 12.48 -7.19
CA VAL A 17 0.66 11.32 -8.06
C VAL A 17 -0.65 10.62 -7.68
N LEU A 18 -1.25 9.91 -8.63
CA LEU A 18 -2.35 8.99 -8.34
C LEU A 18 -1.77 7.71 -7.74
N VAL A 19 -2.39 7.23 -6.66
CA VAL A 19 -1.91 6.09 -5.88
C VAL A 19 -3.05 5.12 -5.63
N GLU A 20 -2.78 3.83 -5.84
CA GLU A 20 -3.60 2.74 -5.33
C GLU A 20 -2.80 2.02 -4.25
N GLU A 21 -3.27 2.06 -3.00
CA GLU A 21 -2.61 1.41 -1.88
C GLU A 21 -3.23 0.02 -1.63
N ARG A 22 -2.39 -1.02 -1.74
CA ARG A 22 -2.81 -2.42 -1.56
C ARG A 22 -2.16 -3.00 -0.30
N PRO A 23 -2.93 -3.22 0.79
CA PRO A 23 -2.39 -3.78 2.03
C PRO A 23 -1.85 -5.21 1.82
N ILE A 24 -0.74 -5.53 2.50
CA ILE A 24 -0.21 -6.89 2.66
C ILE A 24 0.17 -7.14 4.13
N SER A 25 -0.01 -8.36 4.62
CA SER A 25 0.07 -8.69 6.04
C SER A 25 1.40 -9.32 6.47
N ILE A 26 2.53 -8.84 5.95
CA ILE A 26 3.84 -9.49 6.18
C ILE A 26 4.39 -9.31 7.61
N LEU A 27 3.79 -8.44 8.43
CA LEU A 27 4.24 -8.12 9.80
C LEU A 27 3.50 -8.93 10.89
N GLY A 28 2.95 -10.09 10.54
CA GLY A 28 2.30 -11.01 11.48
C GLY A 28 0.79 -10.81 11.67
N SER A 29 0.20 -11.58 12.58
CA SER A 29 -1.26 -11.74 12.71
C SER A 29 -2.01 -10.46 13.07
N GLN A 30 -1.42 -9.54 13.83
CA GLN A 30 -2.02 -8.24 14.09
C GLN A 30 -2.07 -7.35 12.84
N SER A 31 -1.04 -7.44 11.98
CA SER A 31 -1.05 -6.74 10.70
C SER A 31 -2.15 -7.29 9.78
N ARG A 32 -2.40 -8.60 9.86
CA ARG A 32 -3.47 -9.25 9.11
C ARG A 32 -4.84 -8.77 9.56
N ARG A 33 -5.12 -8.78 10.87
CA ARG A 33 -6.39 -8.27 11.41
C ARG A 33 -6.65 -6.82 11.03
N LEU A 34 -5.65 -5.95 11.14
CA LEU A 34 -5.76 -4.56 10.69
C LEU A 34 -6.08 -4.46 9.19
N ALA A 35 -5.39 -5.23 8.35
CA ALA A 35 -5.64 -5.24 6.91
C ALA A 35 -7.05 -5.75 6.59
N GLU A 36 -7.55 -6.76 7.31
CA GLU A 36 -8.93 -7.27 7.21
C GLU A 36 -9.95 -6.19 7.60
N THR A 37 -9.76 -5.51 8.74
CA THR A 37 -10.62 -4.38 9.14
C THR A 37 -10.64 -3.27 8.09
N VAL A 38 -9.49 -2.97 7.47
CA VAL A 38 -9.39 -1.99 6.39
C VAL A 38 -10.22 -2.39 5.18
N ILE A 39 -10.04 -3.62 4.67
CA ILE A 39 -10.74 -4.06 3.44
C ILE A 39 -12.24 -4.29 3.67
N CYS A 40 -12.65 -4.59 4.90
CA CYS A 40 -14.04 -4.78 5.27
C CYS A 40 -14.76 -3.47 5.69
N SER A 41 -14.05 -2.34 5.71
CA SER A 41 -14.63 -1.03 6.01
C SER A 41 -15.49 -0.51 4.85
N ASN A 42 -16.53 0.27 5.17
CA ASN A 42 -17.31 1.02 4.19
C ASN A 42 -16.46 2.03 3.39
N ASN A 43 -15.32 2.47 3.96
CA ASN A 43 -14.35 3.31 3.29
C ASN A 43 -12.93 2.79 3.56
N PRO A 44 -12.42 1.87 2.71
CA PRO A 44 -11.12 1.25 2.91
C PRO A 44 -9.95 2.25 2.88
N ALA A 45 -10.02 3.29 2.05
CA ALA A 45 -8.97 4.30 1.98
C ALA A 45 -8.84 5.07 3.30
N ALA A 46 -9.97 5.53 3.86
CA ALA A 46 -9.98 6.21 5.16
C ALA A 46 -9.51 5.27 6.29
N ALA A 47 -9.98 4.02 6.30
CA ALA A 47 -9.57 3.04 7.31
C ALA A 47 -8.07 2.72 7.22
N LEU A 48 -7.51 2.64 6.00
CA LEU A 48 -6.09 2.42 5.80
C LEU A 48 -5.24 3.55 6.41
N HIS A 49 -5.65 4.81 6.20
CA HIS A 49 -4.94 5.97 6.74
C HIS A 49 -5.05 6.02 8.27
N GLN A 50 -6.22 5.71 8.84
CA GLN A 50 -6.36 5.51 10.29
C GLN A 50 -5.45 4.39 10.82
N ALA A 51 -5.28 3.30 10.08
CA ALA A 51 -4.38 2.20 10.45
C ALA A 51 -2.90 2.63 10.40
N TYR A 52 -2.53 3.54 9.51
CA TYR A 52 -1.19 4.15 9.51
C TYR A 52 -0.99 5.06 10.73
N GLU A 53 -2.00 5.82 11.11
CA GLU A 53 -1.97 6.70 12.29
C GLU A 53 -2.05 5.93 13.62
N GLY A 54 -2.40 4.65 13.58
CA GLY A 54 -2.61 3.82 14.78
C GLY A 54 -3.95 4.07 15.47
N ALA A 55 -4.88 4.71 14.77
CA ALA A 55 -6.23 5.05 15.26
C ALA A 55 -7.28 3.98 14.92
N LEU A 56 -6.96 3.02 14.03
CA LEU A 56 -7.87 1.94 13.67
C LEU A 56 -7.82 0.79 14.69
N ASP A 57 -8.99 0.39 15.20
CA ASP A 57 -9.12 -0.80 16.04
C ASP A 57 -8.97 -2.09 15.19
N PRO A 58 -7.97 -2.96 15.47
CA PRO A 58 -7.81 -4.24 14.78
C PRO A 58 -8.95 -5.24 15.00
N GLY A 59 -9.83 -5.01 15.98
CA GLY A 59 -11.03 -5.80 16.24
C GLY A 59 -12.29 -5.30 15.50
N GLY A 60 -12.12 -4.32 14.59
CA GLY A 60 -13.22 -3.69 13.85
C GLY A 60 -13.92 -4.60 12.83
N ALA A 61 -14.60 -3.99 11.86
CA ALA A 61 -15.45 -4.64 10.87
C ALA A 61 -14.88 -5.95 10.33
N SER A 62 -15.65 -7.03 10.43
CA SER A 62 -15.37 -8.31 9.79
C SER A 62 -16.38 -8.53 8.67
N CYS A 63 -15.89 -9.05 7.55
CA CYS A 63 -16.70 -9.40 6.39
C CYS A 63 -16.29 -10.79 5.90
N ALA A 64 -17.22 -11.52 5.30
CA ALA A 64 -16.97 -12.90 4.84
C ALA A 64 -15.95 -12.97 3.69
N GLU A 65 -15.60 -11.83 3.09
CA GLU A 65 -14.89 -11.72 1.82
C GLU A 65 -13.54 -11.00 2.01
N THR A 66 -12.48 -11.76 2.31
CA THR A 66 -11.10 -11.24 2.39
C THR A 66 -10.26 -11.52 1.16
N ARG A 67 -10.87 -12.03 0.08
CA ARG A 67 -10.19 -12.53 -1.13
C ARG A 67 -9.25 -11.49 -1.78
N GLY A 68 -9.59 -10.21 -1.68
CA GLY A 68 -8.73 -9.13 -2.17
C GLY A 68 -7.38 -9.03 -1.44
N LEU A 69 -7.36 -9.26 -0.13
CA LEU A 69 -6.12 -9.24 0.66
C LEU A 69 -5.24 -10.47 0.34
N ASP A 70 -5.85 -11.64 0.18
CA ASP A 70 -5.13 -12.86 -0.21
C ASP A 70 -4.50 -12.73 -1.60
N ALA A 71 -5.21 -12.11 -2.54
CA ALA A 71 -4.68 -11.82 -3.87
C ALA A 71 -3.50 -10.84 -3.83
N ASN A 72 -3.57 -9.79 -3.01
CA ASN A 72 -2.46 -8.84 -2.82
C ASN A 72 -1.22 -9.55 -2.25
N GLU A 73 -1.39 -10.41 -1.25
CA GLU A 73 -0.29 -11.16 -0.65
C GLU A 73 0.28 -12.23 -1.58
N ALA A 74 -0.56 -12.91 -2.36
CA ALA A 74 -0.12 -13.85 -3.38
C ALA A 74 0.71 -13.14 -4.45
N PHE A 75 0.25 -11.96 -4.91
CA PHE A 75 1.00 -11.12 -5.85
C PHE A 75 2.36 -10.70 -5.27
N ALA A 76 2.38 -10.25 -4.00
CA ALA A 76 3.62 -9.87 -3.32
C ALA A 76 4.60 -11.04 -3.22
N ARG A 77 4.12 -12.25 -2.84
CA ARG A 77 4.95 -13.46 -2.79
C ARG A 77 5.50 -13.85 -4.17
N ALA A 78 4.65 -13.86 -5.19
CA ALA A 78 5.03 -14.24 -6.55
C ALA A 78 6.10 -13.30 -7.15
N ASN A 79 6.12 -12.03 -6.74
CA ASN A 79 7.09 -11.02 -7.20
C ASN A 79 8.25 -10.79 -6.22
N GLY A 80 8.40 -11.63 -5.19
CA GLY A 80 9.53 -11.54 -4.25
C GLY A 80 9.53 -10.30 -3.35
N PHE A 81 8.36 -9.71 -3.08
CA PHE A 81 8.24 -8.53 -2.23
C PHE A 81 8.37 -8.90 -0.75
N ALA A 82 9.61 -9.00 -0.27
CA ALA A 82 9.95 -9.40 1.09
C ALA A 82 9.88 -8.26 2.14
N GLY A 83 9.48 -7.06 1.74
CA GLY A 83 9.45 -5.89 2.61
C GLY A 83 8.41 -4.88 2.14
N THR A 84 8.15 -3.86 2.97
CA THR A 84 7.25 -2.75 2.65
C THR A 84 7.91 -1.41 2.98
N PRO A 85 7.60 -0.32 2.26
CA PRO A 85 6.73 -0.26 1.08
C PRO A 85 7.41 -0.79 -0.19
N VAL A 86 6.61 -1.20 -1.17
CA VAL A 86 7.03 -1.49 -2.54
C VAL A 86 6.14 -0.69 -3.47
N ILE A 87 6.73 0.06 -4.39
CA ILE A 87 6.01 0.90 -5.35
C ILE A 87 6.14 0.25 -6.72
N VAL A 88 5.00 -0.10 -7.31
CA VAL A 88 4.91 -0.63 -8.68
C VAL A 88 4.36 0.46 -9.58
N ARG A 89 5.05 0.72 -10.68
CA ARG A 89 4.60 1.71 -11.67
C ARG A 89 3.54 1.11 -12.55
N ALA A 90 2.36 1.73 -12.56
CA ALA A 90 1.20 1.22 -13.29
C ALA A 90 1.39 1.12 -14.82
N SER A 91 2.39 1.78 -15.41
CA SER A 91 2.58 1.79 -16.87
C SER A 91 3.33 0.62 -17.45
N ASP A 92 4.31 0.11 -16.72
CA ASP A 92 5.30 -0.83 -17.21
C ASP A 92 5.73 -1.84 -16.15
N GLY A 93 5.13 -1.79 -14.95
CA GLY A 93 5.43 -2.71 -13.87
C GLY A 93 6.80 -2.48 -13.21
N ALA A 94 7.51 -1.39 -13.52
CA ALA A 94 8.78 -1.10 -12.87
C ALA A 94 8.59 -0.98 -11.34
N VAL A 95 9.59 -1.40 -10.58
CA VAL A 95 9.47 -1.55 -9.12
C VAL A 95 10.52 -0.71 -8.39
N LEU A 96 10.09 0.01 -7.35
CA LEU A 96 10.96 0.58 -6.33
C LEU A 96 10.71 -0.11 -4.99
N HIS A 97 11.78 -0.67 -4.42
CA HIS A 97 11.74 -1.26 -3.08
C HIS A 97 12.11 -0.23 -2.03
N GLY A 98 11.28 -0.16 -0.98
CA GLY A 98 11.48 0.69 0.18
C GLY A 98 10.99 2.13 -0.02
N TYR A 99 11.11 2.91 1.05
CA TYR A 99 10.72 4.31 1.10
C TYR A 99 11.46 5.17 0.06
N ARG A 100 10.79 6.16 -0.52
CA ARG A 100 11.35 7.21 -1.37
C ARG A 100 10.70 8.55 -1.03
N ASP A 101 11.42 9.63 -1.28
CA ASP A 101 10.89 10.99 -1.14
C ASP A 101 9.96 11.38 -2.31
N ALA A 102 9.23 12.46 -2.11
CA ALA A 102 8.26 12.97 -3.08
C ALA A 102 8.86 13.29 -4.46
N ALA A 103 10.10 13.81 -4.49
CA ALA A 103 10.77 14.15 -5.74
C ALA A 103 11.07 12.90 -6.57
N THR A 104 11.62 11.87 -5.92
CA THR A 104 11.90 10.57 -6.54
C THR A 104 10.62 9.89 -7.02
N LEU A 105 9.55 9.91 -6.21
CA LEU A 105 8.26 9.31 -6.58
C LEU A 105 7.63 10.01 -7.79
N ARG A 106 7.67 11.35 -7.82
CA ARG A 106 7.16 12.14 -8.93
C ARG A 106 7.91 11.82 -10.22
N GLU A 107 9.24 11.78 -10.15
CA GLU A 107 10.06 11.47 -11.32
C GLU A 107 9.83 10.04 -11.82
N PHE A 108 9.76 9.08 -10.90
CA PHE A 108 9.47 7.70 -11.22
C PHE A 108 8.14 7.53 -11.96
N ALA A 109 7.11 8.27 -11.53
CA ALA A 109 5.80 8.29 -12.19
C ALA A 109 5.81 9.03 -13.54
N ARG A 110 6.73 9.97 -13.76
CA ARG A 110 6.85 10.73 -15.02
C ARG A 110 7.46 9.92 -16.15
N ILE A 111 8.53 9.17 -15.90
CA ILE A 111 9.25 8.37 -16.92
C ILE A 111 8.29 7.46 -17.71
N ALA A 112 7.33 6.86 -17.00
CA ALA A 112 6.22 6.11 -17.57
C ALA A 112 5.37 6.84 -18.61
N LYS A 113 5.09 8.13 -18.36
CA LYS A 113 4.27 8.96 -19.25
C LYS A 113 5.00 9.23 -20.57
N GLU A 114 6.32 9.28 -20.53
CA GLU A 114 7.15 9.54 -21.70
C GLU A 114 7.33 8.29 -22.57
N LEU A 115 7.41 7.10 -21.96
CA LEU A 115 7.44 5.83 -22.69
C LEU A 115 6.12 5.48 -23.40
N ARG A 116 5.02 6.19 -23.08
CA ARG A 116 3.71 6.04 -23.73
C ARG A 116 3.46 7.06 -24.84
N LYS A 117 4.38 8.00 -25.07
CA LYS A 117 4.32 8.96 -26.19
C LYS A 117 5.11 8.42 -27.37
#